data_AF-A0A914BZG6-F1
#
_entry.id   AF-A0A914BZG6-F1
#
_cell.length_a   1.000
_cell.length_b   1.000
_cell.length_c   1.000
_cell.angle_alpha   90.00
_cell.angle_beta   90.00
_cell.angle_gamma   90.00
#
_symmetry.space_group_name_H-M   'P 1'
#
loop_
_entity.id
_entity.type
_entity.pdbx_description
1 polymer ?
#
loop_
_entity_poly.entity_id
_entity_poly.type
_entity_poly.pdbx_seq_one_letter_code
_entity_poly.pdbx_strand_id
1 'polypeptide(L)'
;MASVGGIVAGFDTCILFPAVIFLKNDERMKPWSDGWKDAIFSANLGMAAFGALFAGIIADTHGRKKAIMLGDIINTLGAFICCAAFNKWILLIGVIFLGVATGMSSHTVPLYIAESCPSYVRGRFITNYQVAVTLGIMLAYAVAGAFSFIDPVYVGWRLMFTFASVPSILQFIGFWYLPQSPRFTFEKEGIEACEKVFEKIYEHNEDWIRYEISQLRAANERAAKNKALYN
;
A
#
# COMPACT_ATOMS: atom_id res chain seq x y z
N MET A 1 -12.97 2.31 4.36
CA MET A 1 -11.70 1.60 4.08
C MET A 1 -10.69 2.42 3.29
N ALA A 2 -11.11 3.25 2.32
CA ALA A 2 -10.18 4.16 1.61
C ALA A 2 -9.31 5.02 2.55
N SER A 3 -9.87 5.55 3.64
CA SER A 3 -9.09 6.32 4.63
C SER A 3 -8.08 5.48 5.41
N VAL A 4 -8.38 4.21 5.70
CA VAL A 4 -7.46 3.33 6.43
C VAL A 4 -6.23 3.06 5.58
N GLY A 5 -6.43 2.71 4.30
CA GLY A 5 -5.33 2.48 3.36
C GLY A 5 -4.45 3.71 3.15
N GLY A 6 -5.03 4.92 3.15
CA GLY A 6 -4.27 6.16 3.08
C GLY A 6 -3.39 6.36 4.31
N ILE A 7 -3.93 6.19 5.51
CA ILE A 7 -3.16 6.33 6.76
C ILE A 7 -1.98 5.36 6.79
N VAL A 8 -2.18 4.10 6.43
CA VAL A 8 -1.12 3.08 6.40
C VAL A 8 -0.02 3.47 5.42
N ALA A 9 -0.39 3.82 4.18
CA ALA A 9 0.57 4.20 3.16
C ALA A 9 1.42 5.42 3.57
N GLY A 10 0.79 6.43 4.19
CA GLY A 10 1.50 7.59 4.74
C GLY A 10 2.43 7.23 5.90
N PHE A 11 1.98 6.33 6.78
CA PHE A 11 2.77 5.88 7.92
C PHE A 11 4.03 5.11 7.49
N ASP A 12 3.87 4.09 6.63
CA ASP A 12 4.95 3.21 6.16
C ASP A 12 6.01 3.98 5.36
N THR A 13 5.58 4.97 4.57
CA THR A 13 6.50 5.80 3.77
C THR A 13 7.37 6.70 4.66
N CYS A 14 6.83 7.20 5.77
CA CYS A 14 7.50 8.25 6.55
C CYS A 14 8.19 7.77 7.83
N ILE A 15 7.85 6.61 8.39
CA ILE A 15 8.42 6.12 9.66
C ILE A 15 9.94 5.85 9.59
N LEU A 16 10.47 5.55 8.41
CA LEU A 16 11.91 5.33 8.19
C LEU A 16 12.74 6.59 8.46
N PHE A 17 12.26 7.78 8.07
CA PHE A 17 13.01 9.03 8.19
C PHE A 17 13.42 9.36 9.65
N PRO A 18 12.49 9.41 10.62
CA PRO A 18 12.86 9.67 12.00
C PRO A 18 13.63 8.49 12.62
N ALA A 19 13.32 7.24 12.27
CA ALA A 19 14.04 6.07 12.79
C ALA A 19 15.55 6.12 12.47
N VAL A 20 15.91 6.55 11.25
CA VAL A 20 17.30 6.68 10.79
C VAL A 20 18.11 7.72 11.60
N ILE A 21 17.45 8.74 12.15
CA ILE A 21 18.10 9.74 13.01
C ILE A 21 18.61 9.08 14.29
N PHE A 22 17.81 8.19 14.89
CA PHE A 22 18.17 7.49 16.12
C PHE A 22 19.17 6.35 15.88
N LEU A 23 19.09 5.68 14.71
CA LEU A 23 20.00 4.61 14.30
C LEU A 23 21.48 5.04 14.26
N LYS A 24 21.77 6.33 13.98
CA LYS A 24 23.15 6.88 14.01
C LYS A 24 23.82 6.74 15.38
N ASN A 25 23.03 6.74 16.45
CA ASN A 25 23.53 6.73 17.82
C ASN A 25 23.75 5.30 18.37
N ASP A 26 23.26 4.27 17.68
CA ASP A 26 23.43 2.87 18.08
C ASP A 26 24.85 2.37 17.71
N GLU A 27 25.59 1.85 18.69
CA GLU A 27 26.93 1.32 18.49
C GLU A 27 26.96 0.09 17.56
N ARG A 28 25.87 -0.68 17.50
CA ARG A 28 25.73 -1.86 16.63
C ARG A 28 25.62 -1.50 15.14
N MET A 29 25.32 -0.25 14.85
CA MET A 29 25.16 0.26 13.49
C MET A 29 26.45 0.92 12.95
N LYS A 30 27.50 0.99 13.76
CA LYS A 30 28.82 1.51 13.34
C LYS A 30 29.56 0.50 12.46
N PRO A 31 30.37 0.96 11.47
CA PRO A 31 30.60 2.35 11.10
C PRO A 31 29.40 2.93 10.35
N TRP A 32 28.97 4.12 10.80
CA TRP A 32 27.87 4.91 10.24
C TRP A 32 28.46 6.09 9.47
N SER A 33 28.25 6.12 8.16
CA SER A 33 28.67 7.19 7.26
C SER A 33 27.44 7.84 6.64
N ASP A 34 27.50 9.11 6.26
CA ASP A 34 26.40 9.78 5.58
C ASP A 34 26.06 9.08 4.25
N GLY A 35 27.05 8.51 3.56
CA GLY A 35 26.80 7.68 2.37
C GLY A 35 26.00 6.41 2.65
N TRP A 36 26.06 5.86 3.88
CA TRP A 36 25.24 4.70 4.26
C TRP A 36 23.78 5.09 4.51
N LYS A 37 23.56 6.26 5.11
CA LYS A 37 22.22 6.83 5.27
C LYS A 37 21.56 7.03 3.90
N ASP A 38 22.28 7.61 2.94
CA ASP A 38 21.77 7.82 1.59
C ASP A 38 21.53 6.50 0.85
N ALA A 39 22.37 5.48 1.06
CA ALA A 39 22.17 4.14 0.55
C ALA A 39 20.86 3.49 1.06
N ILE A 40 20.52 3.67 2.34
CA ILE A 40 19.26 3.15 2.92
C ILE A 40 18.04 3.80 2.24
N PHE A 41 18.04 5.14 2.10
CA PHE A 41 16.92 5.85 1.50
C PHE A 41 16.78 5.56 0.01
N SER A 42 17.88 5.58 -0.73
CA SER A 42 17.89 5.25 -2.16
C SER A 42 17.47 3.80 -2.41
N ALA A 43 17.91 2.85 -1.57
CA ALA A 43 17.46 1.46 -1.64
C ALA A 43 15.95 1.35 -1.39
N ASN A 44 15.41 2.03 -0.38
CA ASN A 44 13.97 2.02 -0.11
C ASN A 44 13.16 2.55 -1.32
N LEU A 45 13.55 3.71 -1.86
CA LEU A 45 12.90 4.32 -3.03
C LEU A 45 13.04 3.47 -4.29
N GLY A 46 14.23 2.93 -4.56
CA GLY A 46 14.49 2.06 -5.71
C GLY A 46 13.67 0.78 -5.66
N MET A 47 13.56 0.18 -4.46
CA MET A 47 12.73 -1.00 -4.25
C MET A 47 11.23 -0.69 -4.28
N ALA A 48 10.82 0.53 -3.92
CA ALA A 48 9.44 0.96 -4.11
C ALA A 48 9.06 1.07 -5.60
N ALA A 49 9.95 1.57 -6.45
CA ALA A 49 9.73 1.56 -7.90
C ALA A 49 9.60 0.12 -8.43
N PHE A 50 10.47 -0.79 -7.98
CA PHE A 50 10.40 -2.20 -8.34
C PHE A 50 9.10 -2.87 -7.85
N GLY A 51 8.71 -2.58 -6.60
CA GLY A 51 7.47 -3.07 -5.99
C GLY A 51 6.22 -2.60 -6.74
N ALA A 52 6.19 -1.34 -7.20
CA ALA A 52 5.08 -0.81 -7.99
C ALA A 52 4.92 -1.54 -9.34
N LEU A 53 6.02 -1.85 -10.03
CA LEU A 53 5.99 -2.63 -11.27
C LEU A 53 5.45 -4.05 -11.03
N PHE A 54 5.95 -4.71 -10.00
CA PHE A 54 5.52 -6.07 -9.66
C PHE A 54 4.06 -6.11 -9.20
N ALA A 55 3.61 -5.09 -8.48
CA ALA A 55 2.23 -4.95 -8.04
C ALA A 55 1.26 -4.82 -9.21
N GLY A 56 1.61 -4.07 -10.27
CA GLY A 56 0.78 -3.97 -11.47
C GLY A 56 0.50 -5.33 -12.09
N ILE A 57 1.55 -6.15 -12.27
CA ILE A 57 1.45 -7.50 -12.83
C ILE A 57 0.55 -8.40 -11.95
N ILE A 58 0.73 -8.35 -10.63
CA ILE A 58 -0.08 -9.16 -9.69
C ILE A 58 -1.53 -8.66 -9.66
N ALA A 59 -1.74 -7.35 -9.64
CA ALA A 59 -3.06 -6.73 -9.60
C ALA A 59 -3.89 -7.11 -10.84
N ASP A 60 -3.25 -7.19 -12.01
CA ASP A 60 -3.88 -7.60 -13.25
C ASP A 60 -4.14 -9.11 -13.34
N THR A 61 -3.24 -9.94 -12.80
CA THR A 61 -3.36 -11.42 -12.91
C THR A 61 -4.21 -12.06 -11.80
N HIS A 62 -4.02 -11.61 -10.56
CA HIS A 62 -4.58 -12.21 -9.33
C HIS A 62 -5.63 -11.30 -8.65
N GLY A 63 -5.75 -10.05 -9.11
CA GLY A 63 -6.71 -9.08 -8.61
C GLY A 63 -6.09 -8.09 -7.62
N ARG A 64 -6.66 -6.88 -7.59
CA ARG A 64 -6.15 -5.73 -6.84
C ARG A 64 -6.13 -6.00 -5.34
N LYS A 65 -7.19 -6.63 -4.80
CA LYS A 65 -7.29 -7.02 -3.38
C LYS A 65 -6.11 -7.90 -2.94
N LYS A 66 -5.77 -8.93 -3.73
CA LYS A 66 -4.70 -9.88 -3.37
C LYS A 66 -3.32 -9.22 -3.44
N ALA A 67 -3.11 -8.31 -4.39
CA ALA A 67 -1.90 -7.51 -4.47
C ALA A 67 -1.70 -6.61 -3.23
N ILE A 68 -2.77 -5.96 -2.73
CA ILE A 68 -2.73 -5.17 -1.49
C ILE A 68 -2.40 -6.05 -0.28
N MET A 69 -3.11 -7.17 -0.13
CA MET A 69 -2.88 -8.10 0.99
C MET A 69 -1.46 -8.68 0.99
N LEU A 70 -0.88 -8.97 -0.19
CA LEU A 70 0.50 -9.41 -0.31
C LEU A 70 1.48 -8.30 0.10
N GLY A 71 1.19 -7.05 -0.29
CA GLY A 71 1.94 -5.87 0.16
C GLY A 71 1.95 -5.74 1.68
N ASP A 72 0.79 -5.91 2.34
CA ASP A 72 0.68 -5.84 3.81
C ASP A 72 1.50 -6.94 4.51
N ILE A 73 1.53 -8.15 3.96
CA ILE A 73 2.37 -9.25 4.47
C ILE A 73 3.85 -8.90 4.35
N ILE A 74 4.28 -8.42 3.18
CA ILE A 74 5.68 -8.03 2.93
C ILE A 74 6.07 -6.86 3.85
N ASN A 75 5.17 -5.89 4.08
CA ASN A 75 5.43 -4.77 4.98
C ASN A 75 5.64 -5.26 6.42
N THR A 76 4.75 -6.13 6.88
CA THR A 76 4.80 -6.72 8.22
C THR A 76 6.12 -7.48 8.43
N LEU A 77 6.54 -8.29 7.46
CA LEU A 77 7.82 -8.99 7.49
C LEU A 77 9.01 -8.02 7.51
N GLY A 78 8.99 -6.99 6.66
CA GLY A 78 10.02 -5.95 6.63
C GLY A 78 10.15 -5.21 7.97
N ALA A 79 9.03 -4.87 8.59
CA ALA A 79 8.95 -4.24 9.90
C ALA A 79 9.57 -5.12 11.01
N PHE A 80 9.26 -6.42 11.02
CA PHE A 80 9.85 -7.36 11.98
C PHE A 80 11.35 -7.57 11.75
N ILE A 81 11.81 -7.63 10.50
CA ILE A 81 13.24 -7.73 10.17
C ILE A 81 13.99 -6.48 10.67
N CYS A 82 13.43 -5.29 10.43
CA CYS A 82 13.98 -4.03 10.95
C CYS A 82 14.02 -4.03 12.49
N CYS A 83 12.94 -4.46 13.15
CA CYS A 83 12.91 -4.56 14.62
C CYS A 83 13.97 -5.53 15.18
N ALA A 84 14.20 -6.66 14.50
CA ALA A 84 15.19 -7.66 14.89
C ALA A 84 16.62 -7.34 14.41
N ALA A 85 16.87 -6.19 13.76
CA ALA A 85 18.17 -5.91 13.18
C ALA A 85 19.26 -5.72 14.25
N PHE A 86 20.30 -6.56 14.21
CA PHE A 86 21.49 -6.45 15.08
C PHE A 86 22.71 -5.87 14.35
N ASN A 87 22.59 -5.64 13.05
CA ASN A 87 23.64 -5.10 12.19
C ASN A 87 23.00 -4.29 11.06
N LYS A 88 23.72 -3.30 10.54
CA LYS A 88 23.27 -2.41 9.46
C LYS A 88 22.85 -3.15 8.19
N TRP A 89 23.44 -4.30 7.89
CA TRP A 89 23.08 -5.13 6.74
C TRP A 89 21.69 -5.76 6.87
N ILE A 90 21.34 -6.23 8.07
CA ILE A 90 20.00 -6.79 8.34
C ILE A 90 18.95 -5.68 8.25
N LEU A 91 19.28 -4.48 8.75
CA LEU A 91 18.44 -3.31 8.58
C LEU A 91 18.20 -2.98 7.11
N LEU A 92 19.25 -3.00 6.27
CA LEU A 92 19.13 -2.76 4.83
C LEU A 92 18.18 -3.76 4.17
N ILE A 93 18.27 -5.04 4.54
CA ILE A 93 17.34 -6.07 4.07
C ILE A 93 15.90 -5.71 4.47
N GLY A 94 15.65 -5.40 5.74
CA GLY A 94 14.31 -5.00 6.19
C GLY A 94 13.76 -3.79 5.43
N VAL A 95 14.61 -2.78 5.17
CA VAL A 95 14.25 -1.58 4.40
C VAL A 95 13.94 -1.89 2.93
N ILE A 96 14.61 -2.86 2.33
CA ILE A 96 14.29 -3.36 0.98
C ILE A 96 12.88 -3.95 0.96
N PHE A 97 12.53 -4.79 1.93
CA PHE A 97 11.18 -5.37 2.05
C PHE A 97 10.12 -4.28 2.25
N LEU A 98 10.37 -3.33 3.17
CA LEU A 98 9.49 -2.17 3.37
C LEU A 98 9.32 -1.35 2.08
N GLY A 99 10.41 -1.13 1.33
CA GLY A 99 10.37 -0.42 0.06
C GLY A 99 9.46 -1.10 -0.96
N VAL A 100 9.64 -2.41 -1.17
CA VAL A 100 8.77 -3.21 -2.05
C VAL A 100 7.31 -3.08 -1.64
N ALA A 101 7.01 -3.27 -0.35
CA ALA A 101 5.64 -3.21 0.16
C ALA A 101 4.99 -1.83 -0.05
N THR A 102 5.70 -0.75 0.27
CA THR A 102 5.23 0.63 0.06
C THR A 102 4.94 0.90 -1.41
N GLY A 103 5.80 0.43 -2.31
CA GLY A 103 5.58 0.51 -3.76
C GLY A 103 4.32 -0.21 -4.21
N MET A 104 4.10 -1.43 -3.70
CA MET A 104 2.91 -2.22 -4.04
C MET A 104 1.61 -1.57 -3.58
N SER A 105 1.58 -1.09 -2.33
CA SER A 105 0.40 -0.48 -1.72
C SER A 105 0.07 0.88 -2.33
N SER A 106 1.08 1.72 -2.58
CA SER A 106 0.88 3.10 -3.07
C SER A 106 0.21 3.18 -4.46
N HIS A 107 0.43 2.17 -5.32
CA HIS A 107 -0.23 2.12 -6.62
C HIS A 107 -1.57 1.37 -6.58
N THR A 108 -1.62 0.25 -5.87
CA THR A 108 -2.78 -0.67 -5.94
C THR A 108 -3.98 -0.16 -5.15
N VAL A 109 -3.78 0.53 -4.03
CA VAL A 109 -4.87 1.06 -3.19
C VAL A 109 -5.69 2.13 -3.91
N PRO A 110 -5.12 3.21 -4.47
CA PRO A 110 -5.90 4.21 -5.22
C PRO A 110 -6.54 3.61 -6.47
N LEU A 111 -5.91 2.62 -7.11
CA LEU A 111 -6.50 1.89 -8.23
C LEU A 111 -7.73 1.10 -7.81
N TYR A 112 -7.66 0.35 -6.70
CA TYR A 112 -8.79 -0.39 -6.15
C TYR A 112 -9.96 0.55 -5.80
N ILE A 113 -9.67 1.70 -5.19
CA ILE A 113 -10.66 2.74 -4.89
C ILE A 113 -11.29 3.26 -6.20
N ALA A 114 -10.47 3.58 -7.21
CA ALA A 114 -10.97 4.07 -8.48
C ALA A 114 -11.88 3.06 -9.19
N GLU A 115 -11.54 1.77 -9.15
CA GLU A 115 -12.33 0.69 -9.78
C GLU A 115 -13.61 0.34 -9.00
N SER A 116 -13.62 0.56 -7.68
CA SER A 116 -14.75 0.20 -6.82
C SER A 116 -15.71 1.36 -6.56
N CYS A 117 -15.27 2.61 -6.73
CA CYS A 117 -16.09 3.78 -6.46
C CYS A 117 -16.90 4.24 -7.69
N PRO A 118 -18.13 4.75 -7.46
CA PRO A 118 -18.94 5.34 -8.51
C PRO A 118 -18.26 6.51 -9.19
N SER A 119 -18.45 6.60 -10.51
CA SER A 119 -17.81 7.62 -11.35
C SER A 119 -18.03 9.06 -10.86
N TYR A 120 -19.18 9.38 -10.26
CA TYR A 120 -19.51 10.74 -9.79
C TYR A 120 -18.88 11.12 -8.43
N VAL A 121 -18.52 10.14 -7.58
CA VAL A 121 -17.88 10.38 -6.26
C VAL A 121 -16.42 9.94 -6.22
N ARG A 122 -15.91 9.29 -7.26
CA ARG A 122 -14.53 8.80 -7.37
C ARG A 122 -13.49 9.85 -6.95
N GLY A 123 -13.66 11.09 -7.41
CA GLY A 123 -12.78 12.20 -7.03
C GLY A 123 -12.73 12.44 -5.51
N ARG A 124 -13.88 12.44 -4.84
CA ARG A 124 -13.96 12.62 -3.37
C ARG A 124 -13.26 11.49 -2.62
N PHE A 125 -13.39 10.25 -3.08
CA PHE A 125 -12.71 9.11 -2.45
C PHE A 125 -11.20 9.16 -2.63
N ILE A 126 -10.71 9.58 -3.79
CA ILE A 126 -9.28 9.76 -4.05
C ILE A 126 -8.72 10.91 -3.21
N THR A 127 -9.42 12.05 -3.13
CA THR A 127 -9.00 13.16 -2.26
C THR A 127 -8.97 12.74 -0.79
N ASN A 128 -9.98 12.01 -0.32
CA ASN A 128 -10.03 11.50 1.04
C ASN A 128 -8.89 10.51 1.34
N TYR A 129 -8.51 9.67 0.36
CA TYR A 129 -7.30 8.85 0.46
C TYR A 129 -6.06 9.71 0.64
N GLN A 130 -5.89 10.78 -0.14
CA GLN A 130 -4.73 11.66 -0.04
C GLN A 130 -4.68 12.40 1.32
N VAL A 131 -5.82 12.88 1.82
CA VAL A 131 -5.90 13.49 3.16
C VAL A 131 -5.50 12.47 4.23
N ALA A 132 -5.98 11.24 4.10
CA ALA A 132 -5.60 10.15 5.00
C ALA A 132 -4.10 9.82 4.94
N VAL A 133 -3.46 9.87 3.76
CA VAL A 133 -2.00 9.77 3.64
C VAL A 133 -1.30 10.85 4.43
N THR A 134 -1.73 12.11 4.31
CA THR A 134 -1.14 13.21 5.08
C THR A 134 -1.31 13.01 6.59
N LEU A 135 -2.47 12.51 7.04
CA LEU A 135 -2.69 12.17 8.45
C LEU A 135 -1.78 11.01 8.90
N GLY A 136 -1.56 10.00 8.06
CA GLY A 136 -0.63 8.91 8.32
C GLY A 136 0.80 9.38 8.51
N ILE A 137 1.26 10.32 7.67
CA ILE A 137 2.57 10.96 7.80
C ILE A 137 2.66 11.70 9.14
N MET A 138 1.65 12.48 9.50
CA MET A 138 1.62 13.19 10.78
C MET A 138 1.69 12.23 11.97
N LEU A 139 0.95 11.11 11.91
CA LEU A 139 0.99 10.08 12.94
C LEU A 139 2.36 9.41 13.03
N ALA A 140 3.05 9.14 11.92
CA ALA A 140 4.40 8.58 11.93
C ALA A 140 5.39 9.47 12.70
N TYR A 141 5.35 10.78 12.46
CA TYR A 141 6.19 11.73 13.21
C TYR A 141 5.77 11.87 14.67
N ALA A 142 4.47 11.85 14.98
CA ALA A 142 3.99 11.89 16.35
C ALA A 142 4.41 10.65 17.15
N VAL A 143 4.29 9.46 16.55
CA VAL A 143 4.72 8.18 17.13
C VAL A 143 6.23 8.16 17.31
N ALA A 144 6.99 8.62 16.32
CA ALA A 144 8.43 8.72 16.44
C ALA A 144 8.86 9.71 17.55
N GLY A 145 8.15 10.83 17.68
CA GLY A 145 8.33 11.77 18.79
C GLY A 145 8.03 11.14 20.15
N ALA A 146 6.94 10.40 20.28
CA ALA A 146 6.57 9.71 21.52
C ALA A 146 7.63 8.68 21.94
N PHE A 147 8.09 7.85 21.00
CA PHE A 147 9.15 6.86 21.26
C PHE A 147 10.54 7.48 21.42
N SER A 148 10.75 8.73 21.01
CA SER A 148 12.00 9.45 21.29
C SER A 148 12.23 9.67 22.79
N PHE A 149 11.17 9.66 23.61
CA PHE A 149 11.28 9.83 25.06
C PHE A 149 11.56 8.53 25.83
N ILE A 150 11.45 7.38 25.15
CA ILE A 150 11.61 6.04 25.74
C ILE A 150 12.83 5.38 25.10
N ASP A 151 13.99 5.45 25.75
CA ASP A 151 15.26 4.85 25.33
C ASP A 151 15.52 4.89 23.81
N PRO A 152 15.72 6.10 23.25
CA PRO A 152 15.78 6.32 21.80
C PRO A 152 16.86 5.50 21.09
N VAL A 153 17.94 5.17 21.80
CA VAL A 153 19.14 4.54 21.24
C VAL A 153 19.00 3.02 21.06
N TYR A 154 18.36 2.32 22.01
CA TYR A 154 18.31 0.86 22.01
C TYR A 154 16.93 0.28 21.67
N VAL A 155 15.87 0.97 22.08
CA VAL A 155 14.49 0.43 22.01
C VAL A 155 13.59 1.30 21.14
N GLY A 156 13.73 2.63 21.21
CA GLY A 156 12.84 3.57 20.52
C GLY A 156 12.70 3.32 19.01
N TRP A 157 13.82 3.21 18.28
CA TRP A 157 13.77 2.98 16.83
C TRP A 157 13.21 1.59 16.44
N ARG A 158 13.40 0.56 17.27
CA ARG A 158 12.82 -0.77 17.05
C ARG A 158 11.30 -0.75 17.25
N LEU A 159 10.84 0.00 18.26
CA LEU A 159 9.41 0.20 18.51
C LEU A 159 8.75 1.01 17.38
N MET A 160 9.45 1.98 16.77
CA MET A 160 8.94 2.71 15.60
C MET A 160 8.64 1.75 14.44
N PHE A 161 9.55 0.84 14.10
CA PHE A 161 9.29 -0.17 13.07
C PHE A 161 8.25 -1.20 13.48
N THR A 162 8.24 -1.63 14.74
CA THR A 162 7.23 -2.58 15.24
C THR A 162 5.83 -1.96 15.17
N PHE A 163 5.70 -0.69 15.53
CA PHE A 163 4.44 0.04 15.44
C PHE A 163 3.99 0.24 13.98
N ALA A 164 4.92 0.26 13.02
CA ALA A 164 4.57 0.26 11.58
C ALA A 164 3.85 -1.01 11.13
N SER A 165 4.06 -2.15 11.81
CA SER A 165 3.32 -3.38 11.47
C SER A 165 1.84 -3.32 11.88
N VAL A 166 1.49 -2.53 12.90
CA VAL A 166 0.11 -2.39 13.42
C VAL A 166 -0.86 -1.88 12.34
N PRO A 167 -0.62 -0.73 11.66
CA PRO A 167 -1.51 -0.26 10.62
C PRO A 167 -1.60 -1.26 9.45
N SER A 168 -0.49 -1.89 9.03
CA SER A 168 -0.53 -2.87 7.93
C SER A 168 -1.34 -4.12 8.27
N ILE A 169 -1.25 -4.62 9.51
CA ILE A 169 -2.10 -5.74 9.98
C ILE A 169 -3.58 -5.33 9.99
N LEU A 170 -3.87 -4.11 10.45
CA LEU A 170 -5.24 -3.58 10.43
C LEU A 170 -5.77 -3.46 9.00
N GLN A 171 -4.93 -3.00 8.06
CA GLN A 171 -5.26 -2.95 6.63
C GLN A 171 -5.54 -4.35 6.07
N PHE A 172 -4.66 -5.32 6.36
CA PHE A 172 -4.82 -6.69 5.91
C PHE A 172 -6.17 -7.29 6.36
N ILE A 173 -6.53 -7.10 7.63
CA ILE A 173 -7.82 -7.54 8.18
C ILE A 173 -8.98 -6.81 7.50
N GLY A 174 -8.86 -5.49 7.29
CA GLY A 174 -9.88 -4.70 6.61
C GLY A 174 -10.14 -5.15 5.17
N PHE A 175 -9.08 -5.43 4.42
CA PHE A 175 -9.18 -5.93 3.04
C PHE A 175 -9.68 -7.37 2.97
N TRP A 176 -9.48 -8.18 4.02
CA TRP A 176 -10.01 -9.54 4.08
C TRP A 176 -11.54 -9.57 3.87
N TYR A 177 -12.27 -8.63 4.47
CA TYR A 177 -13.74 -8.53 4.38
C TYR A 177 -14.27 -7.83 3.12
N LEU A 178 -13.41 -7.11 2.38
CA LEU A 178 -13.80 -6.38 1.18
C LEU A 178 -13.96 -7.32 -0.04
N PRO A 179 -14.91 -7.07 -0.96
CA PRO A 179 -15.02 -7.82 -2.21
C PRO A 179 -13.83 -7.52 -3.15
N GLN A 180 -13.63 -8.37 -4.16
CA GLN A 180 -12.65 -8.08 -5.22
C GLN A 180 -13.10 -6.87 -6.05
N SER A 181 -12.18 -6.27 -6.82
CA SER A 181 -12.56 -5.09 -7.62
C SER A 181 -13.56 -5.49 -8.70
N PRO A 182 -14.64 -4.71 -8.93
CA PRO A 182 -15.69 -5.06 -9.89
C PRO A 182 -15.14 -5.29 -11.30
N ARG A 183 -14.15 -4.48 -11.69
CA ARG A 183 -13.50 -4.58 -13.00
C ARG A 183 -12.72 -5.89 -13.17
N PHE A 184 -11.98 -6.32 -12.14
CA PHE A 184 -11.28 -7.60 -12.19
C PHE A 184 -12.26 -8.78 -12.25
N THR A 185 -13.33 -8.73 -11.45
CA THR A 185 -14.38 -9.76 -11.47
C THR A 185 -15.08 -9.83 -12.83
N PHE A 186 -15.35 -8.69 -13.49
CA PHE A 186 -15.90 -8.65 -14.84
C PHE A 186 -14.99 -9.33 -15.88
N GLU A 187 -13.69 -9.10 -15.83
CA GLU A 187 -12.73 -9.68 -16.79
C GLU A 187 -12.49 -11.19 -16.56
N LYS A 188 -12.54 -11.66 -15.30
CA LYS A 188 -12.22 -13.07 -14.94
C LYS A 188 -13.43 -13.98 -14.79
N GLU A 189 -14.52 -13.50 -14.21
CA GLU A 189 -15.67 -14.30 -13.77
C GLU A 189 -16.96 -13.96 -14.51
N GLY A 190 -16.95 -12.91 -15.34
CA GLY A 190 -18.07 -12.52 -16.19
C GLY A 190 -19.07 -11.56 -15.52
N ILE A 191 -20.17 -11.28 -16.22
CA ILE A 191 -21.11 -10.20 -15.89
C ILE A 191 -21.89 -10.50 -14.61
N GLU A 192 -22.34 -11.74 -14.41
CA GLU A 192 -23.15 -12.14 -13.24
C GLU A 192 -22.38 -11.99 -11.90
N ALA A 193 -21.07 -12.29 -11.91
CA ALA A 193 -20.24 -12.12 -10.73
C ALA A 193 -19.97 -10.62 -10.45
N CYS A 194 -19.83 -9.82 -11.50
CA CYS A 194 -19.69 -8.37 -11.40
C CYS A 194 -20.95 -7.70 -10.84
N GLU A 195 -22.14 -8.14 -11.26
CA GLU A 195 -23.43 -7.68 -10.72
C GLU A 195 -23.53 -7.89 -9.21
N LYS A 196 -23.17 -9.07 -8.70
CA LYS A 196 -23.16 -9.36 -7.25
C LYS A 196 -22.21 -8.48 -6.46
N VAL A 197 -21.07 -8.10 -7.04
CA VAL A 197 -20.14 -7.16 -6.39
C VAL A 197 -20.73 -5.75 -6.39
N PHE A 198 -21.36 -5.34 -7.49
CA PHE A 198 -22.02 -4.04 -7.58
C PHE A 198 -23.26 -3.92 -6.68
N GLU A 199 -24.06 -4.97 -6.52
CA GLU A 199 -25.17 -4.99 -5.57
C GLU A 199 -24.70 -4.71 -4.13
N LYS A 200 -23.53 -5.25 -3.75
CA LYS A 200 -22.89 -4.97 -2.45
C LYS A 200 -22.34 -3.55 -2.32
N ILE A 201 -21.92 -2.92 -3.41
CA ILE A 201 -21.32 -1.57 -3.40
C ILE A 201 -22.39 -0.48 -3.49
N TYR A 202 -23.44 -0.71 -4.27
CA TYR A 202 -24.48 0.26 -4.63
C TYR A 202 -25.81 0.06 -3.89
N GLU A 203 -25.88 -0.84 -2.91
CA GLU A 203 -27.08 -1.10 -2.10
C GLU A 203 -28.35 -1.33 -2.97
N HIS A 204 -28.23 -2.13 -4.04
CA HIS A 204 -29.32 -2.48 -4.98
C HIS A 204 -29.88 -1.34 -5.85
N ASN A 205 -29.14 -0.26 -6.08
CA ASN A 205 -29.58 0.76 -7.04
C ASN A 205 -29.40 0.29 -8.51
N GLU A 206 -30.41 -0.41 -9.04
CA GLU A 206 -30.37 -1.08 -10.35
C GLU A 206 -29.96 -0.18 -11.52
N ASP A 207 -30.37 1.09 -11.53
CA ASP A 207 -30.09 2.02 -12.62
C ASP A 207 -28.58 2.31 -12.74
N TRP A 208 -27.91 2.46 -11.60
CA TRP A 208 -26.46 2.69 -11.55
C TRP A 208 -25.66 1.43 -11.85
N ILE A 209 -26.14 0.27 -11.41
CA ILE A 209 -25.52 -1.02 -11.70
C ILE A 209 -25.53 -1.27 -13.21
N ARG A 210 -26.69 -1.06 -13.87
CA ARG A 210 -26.83 -1.18 -15.33
C ARG A 210 -25.94 -0.18 -16.08
N TYR A 211 -25.87 1.06 -15.61
CA TYR A 211 -25.00 2.07 -16.20
C TYR A 211 -23.52 1.67 -16.14
N GLU A 212 -23.02 1.25 -14.98
CA GLU A 212 -21.60 0.90 -14.80
C GLU A 212 -21.22 -0.37 -15.58
N ILE A 213 -22.12 -1.36 -15.67
CA ILE A 213 -21.92 -2.55 -16.53
C ILE A 213 -21.88 -2.17 -18.01
N SER A 214 -22.73 -1.23 -18.44
CA SER A 214 -22.73 -0.75 -19.83
C SER A 214 -21.41 -0.04 -20.18
N GLN A 215 -20.86 0.75 -19.24
CA GLN A 215 -19.56 1.40 -19.37
C GLN A 215 -18.42 0.38 -19.44
N LEU A 216 -18.43 -0.65 -18.59
CA LEU A 216 -17.44 -1.73 -18.63
C LEU A 216 -17.50 -2.50 -19.96
N ARG A 217 -18.70 -2.79 -20.48
CA ARG A 217 -18.88 -3.45 -21.78
C ARG A 217 -18.32 -2.60 -22.92
N ALA A 218 -18.66 -1.31 -22.96
CA ALA A 218 -18.16 -0.39 -23.98
C ALA A 218 -16.63 -0.22 -23.92
N ALA A 219 -16.04 -0.21 -22.71
CA ALA A 219 -14.59 -0.16 -22.54
C ALA A 219 -13.91 -1.44 -23.06
N ASN A 220 -14.49 -2.62 -22.81
CA ASN A 220 -13.93 -3.89 -23.25
C ASN A 220 -14.04 -4.06 -24.78
N GLU A 221 -15.15 -3.63 -25.39
CA GLU A 221 -15.30 -3.62 -26.86
C GLU A 221 -14.28 -2.69 -27.55
N ARG A 222 -13.97 -1.53 -26.95
CA ARG A 222 -12.90 -0.64 -27.45
C ARG A 222 -11.53 -1.29 -27.32
N ALA A 223 -11.25 -1.98 -26.22
CA ALA A 223 -9.99 -2.71 -26.03
C ALA A 223 -9.84 -3.86 -27.03
N ALA A 224 -10.92 -4.59 -27.32
CA ALA A 224 -10.94 -5.67 -28.32
C ALA A 224 -10.71 -5.13 -29.74
N LYS A 225 -11.38 -4.02 -30.12
CA LYS A 225 -11.15 -3.35 -31.42
C LYS A 225 -9.72 -2.86 -31.58
N ASN A 226 -9.12 -2.29 -30.53
CA ASN A 226 -7.72 -1.87 -30.58
C ASN A 226 -6.78 -3.06 -30.76
N LYS A 227 -7.00 -4.18 -30.04
CA LYS A 227 -6.19 -5.40 -30.26
C LYS A 227 -6.32 -5.97 -31.68
N ALA A 228 -7.49 -5.84 -32.31
CA ALA A 228 -7.72 -6.28 -33.68
C ALA A 228 -7.12 -5.33 -34.74
N LEU A 229 -6.78 -4.09 -34.39
CA LEU A 229 -6.14 -3.13 -35.30
C LEU A 229 -4.61 -3.23 -35.31
N TYR A 230 -4.02 -3.83 -34.28
CA TYR A 230 -2.56 -3.97 -34.11
C TYR A 230 -2.04 -5.40 -34.28
N ASN A 231 -2.93 -6.36 -34.55
CA ASN A 231 -2.61 -7.73 -34.98
C ASN A 231 -2.93 -7.89 -36.46
#